data_AF-A0A6P8IXC4-F1
#
_entry.id   AF-A0A6P8IXC4-F1
#
_cell.length_a   1.000
_cell.length_b   1.000
_cell.length_c   1.000
_cell.angle_alpha   90.00
_cell.angle_beta   90.00
_cell.angle_gamma   90.00
#
_symmetry.space_group_name_H-M   'P 1'
#
loop_
_entity.id
_entity.type
_entity.pdbx_description
1 polymer ?
#
loop_
_entity_poly.entity_id
_entity_poly.type
_entity_poly.pdbx_seq_one_letter_code
_entity_poly.pdbx_strand_id
1 'polypeptide(L)'
;MALFKAIFQKQTLRTIDGLLYRKSLPAVVQLLSTKSINKEEKYQTDITELKGRPWLILASPAEVSLVCSVSADFEMHRGIARDFKKKFENINELKQQNKVVGQAAVLKRNDTSFVYYLLVRNRWWDRATPEAFHSSITDMKEHCIKHGITQLAIPRIGTGDDGVSWGVIKDIVEKVFQDTGITIKAYTTR
;
A
#
# COMPACT_ATOMS: atom_id res chain seq x y z
N MET A 1 21.94 -43.34 22.46
CA MET A 1 20.55 -43.49 22.94
C MET A 1 19.63 -42.79 21.93
N ALA A 2 19.34 -43.46 20.81
CA ALA A 2 18.04 -44.09 20.49
C ALA A 2 16.89 -43.05 20.42
N LEU A 3 16.65 -42.39 19.28
CA LEU A 3 15.79 -42.83 18.15
C LEU A 3 14.52 -43.56 18.61
N PHE A 4 13.37 -42.89 18.55
CA PHE A 4 12.06 -43.56 18.59
C PHE A 4 11.19 -43.12 17.41
N LYS A 5 11.09 -44.05 16.45
CA LYS A 5 10.00 -44.20 15.49
C LYS A 5 8.82 -44.89 16.19
N ALA A 6 7.60 -44.43 15.92
CA ALA A 6 6.35 -45.23 15.82
C ALA A 6 5.24 -44.21 15.46
N ILE A 7 4.68 -44.14 14.25
CA ILE A 7 3.79 -45.09 13.55
C ILE A 7 2.71 -45.65 14.48
N PHE A 8 1.49 -45.13 14.41
CA PHE A 8 0.30 -45.97 14.27
C PHE A 8 -0.82 -45.25 13.51
N GLN A 9 -1.58 -46.06 12.80
CA GLN A 9 -2.34 -45.78 11.59
C GLN A 9 -3.85 -45.79 11.87
N LYS A 10 -4.58 -44.91 11.16
CA LYS A 10 -6.01 -44.92 10.76
C LYS A 10 -7.06 -45.48 11.74
N GLN A 11 -8.12 -44.69 11.94
CA GLN A 11 -9.48 -45.10 11.55
C GLN A 11 -10.39 -43.88 11.34
N THR A 12 -10.93 -43.80 10.12
CA THR A 12 -12.03 -42.95 9.67
C THR A 12 -13.33 -43.43 10.32
N LEU A 13 -14.22 -42.54 10.74
CA LEU A 13 -15.67 -42.65 10.52
C LEU A 13 -16.36 -41.31 10.83
N ARG A 14 -17.32 -40.97 9.97
CA ARG A 14 -18.06 -39.72 9.92
C ARG A 14 -19.23 -39.73 10.92
N THR A 15 -19.46 -38.56 11.53
CA THR A 15 -20.75 -37.92 11.88
C THR A 15 -21.88 -38.79 12.43
N ILE A 16 -22.29 -38.55 13.69
CA ILE A 16 -23.67 -38.18 14.09
C ILE A 16 -23.74 -37.75 15.57
N ASP A 17 -24.43 -36.62 15.77
CA ASP A 17 -25.25 -36.19 16.90
C ASP A 17 -24.68 -36.05 18.33
N GLY A 18 -24.53 -34.78 18.72
CA GLY A 18 -25.42 -34.16 19.72
C GLY A 18 -25.54 -34.82 21.10
N LEU A 19 -24.95 -34.13 22.09
CA LEU A 19 -25.36 -34.13 23.51
C LEU A 19 -25.18 -35.45 24.30
N LEU A 20 -24.13 -35.47 25.13
CA LEU A 20 -24.18 -35.75 26.59
C LEU A 20 -22.92 -36.47 27.06
N TYR A 21 -21.89 -35.72 27.47
CA TYR A 21 -21.12 -36.16 28.65
C TYR A 21 -20.44 -34.99 29.35
N ARG A 22 -21.11 -34.47 30.39
CA ARG A 22 -20.49 -33.69 31.45
C ARG A 22 -19.99 -34.69 32.49
N LYS A 23 -18.67 -34.91 32.58
CA LYS A 23 -17.99 -35.40 33.79
C LYS A 23 -16.47 -35.23 33.63
N SER A 24 -15.93 -34.31 34.44
CA SER A 24 -14.52 -34.05 34.80
C SER A 24 -13.49 -33.90 33.67
N LEU A 25 -13.20 -32.66 33.28
CA LEU A 25 -11.94 -32.31 32.63
C LEU A 25 -10.82 -32.19 33.69
N PRO A 26 -9.64 -32.81 33.49
CA PRO A 26 -8.48 -32.59 34.35
C PRO A 26 -7.99 -31.14 34.22
N ALA A 27 -7.38 -30.61 35.29
CA ALA A 27 -6.89 -29.23 35.46
C ALA A 27 -5.87 -28.72 34.41
N VAL A 28 -5.61 -29.50 33.36
CA VAL A 28 -4.70 -29.20 32.25
C VAL A 28 -5.41 -28.44 31.11
N VAL A 29 -6.74 -28.51 31.01
CA VAL A 29 -7.50 -27.81 29.94
C VAL A 29 -7.83 -26.35 30.29
N GLN A 30 -7.69 -25.95 31.55
CA GLN A 30 -7.96 -24.57 31.99
C GLN A 30 -6.79 -23.59 31.75
N LEU A 31 -5.60 -24.07 31.35
CA LEU A 31 -4.40 -23.23 31.22
C LEU A 31 -4.10 -22.77 29.78
N LEU A 32 -4.90 -23.19 28.79
CA LEU A 32 -4.66 -22.88 27.37
C LEU A 32 -5.72 -22.01 26.70
N SER A 33 -6.66 -21.44 27.47
CA SER A 33 -7.63 -20.48 26.95
C SER A 33 -7.53 -19.17 27.72
N THR A 34 -6.52 -18.38 27.38
CA THR A 34 -6.47 -16.90 27.37
C THR A 34 -5.01 -16.46 27.21
N LYS A 35 -4.34 -16.90 26.14
CA LYS A 35 -3.29 -16.08 25.55
C LYS A 35 -3.96 -15.26 24.46
N SER A 36 -4.39 -14.07 24.87
CA SER A 36 -4.83 -12.99 23.99
C SER A 36 -3.76 -12.77 22.93
N ILE A 37 -4.02 -13.28 21.74
CA ILE A 37 -3.25 -12.96 20.54
C ILE A 37 -3.72 -11.59 20.06
N ASN A 38 -2.73 -10.77 19.69
CA ASN A 38 -2.77 -9.45 19.05
C ASN A 38 -2.90 -8.24 19.99
N LYS A 39 -1.75 -7.83 20.52
CA LYS A 39 -1.43 -6.41 20.61
C LYS A 39 -0.70 -6.07 19.30
N GLU A 40 -1.34 -5.28 18.44
CA GLU A 40 -0.72 -4.71 17.24
C GLU A 40 0.54 -3.95 17.68
N GLU A 41 1.71 -4.49 17.39
CA GLU A 41 2.93 -3.71 17.44
C GLU A 41 2.83 -2.67 16.33
N LYS A 42 2.64 -1.42 16.75
CA LYS A 42 2.51 -0.26 15.87
C LYS A 42 3.90 0.08 15.32
N TYR A 43 4.31 -0.63 14.28
CA TYR A 43 5.53 -0.29 13.53
C TYR A 43 5.24 0.99 12.76
N GLN A 44 5.81 2.10 13.25
CA GLN A 44 5.46 3.43 12.82
C GLN A 44 6.18 3.78 11.52
N THR A 45 5.48 3.66 10.40
CA THR A 45 5.89 4.31 9.15
C THR A 45 5.86 5.82 9.36
N ASP A 46 6.95 6.51 9.04
CA ASP A 46 7.08 7.94 9.32
C ASP A 46 6.44 8.77 8.20
N ILE A 47 5.09 8.75 8.14
CA ILE A 47 4.34 9.67 7.28
C ILE A 47 4.24 11.01 7.99
N THR A 48 5.04 11.97 7.54
CA THR A 48 4.94 13.35 8.03
C THR A 48 3.94 14.13 7.17
N GLU A 49 2.85 14.58 7.78
CA GLU A 49 1.88 15.44 7.10
C GLU A 49 2.29 16.91 7.20
N LEU A 50 2.51 17.55 6.06
CA LEU A 50 2.96 18.95 5.96
C LEU A 50 1.85 19.83 5.38
N LYS A 51 1.60 20.97 6.04
CA LYS A 51 0.69 21.99 5.50
C LYS A 51 1.39 22.80 4.42
N GLY A 52 0.72 22.96 3.28
CA GLY A 52 1.24 23.70 2.15
C GLY A 52 0.36 23.59 0.92
N ARG A 53 0.64 24.42 -0.08
CA ARG A 53 -0.04 24.31 -1.37
C ARG A 53 0.43 23.02 -2.07
N PRO A 54 -0.44 22.24 -2.76
CA PRO A 54 -0.09 20.89 -3.19
C PRO A 54 1.03 20.87 -4.25
N TRP A 55 1.14 21.92 -5.07
CA TRP A 55 2.22 22.05 -6.04
C TRP A 55 3.60 22.23 -5.40
N LEU A 56 3.69 22.46 -4.09
CA LEU A 56 4.97 22.45 -3.36
C LEU A 56 5.71 21.12 -3.53
N ILE A 57 4.97 20.03 -3.78
CA ILE A 57 5.55 18.72 -4.13
C ILE A 57 6.46 18.82 -5.36
N LEU A 58 6.09 19.62 -6.37
CA LEU A 58 6.89 19.80 -7.58
C LEU A 58 8.20 20.56 -7.31
N ALA A 59 8.29 21.26 -6.18
CA ALA A 59 9.48 21.96 -5.71
C ALA A 59 10.26 21.16 -4.65
N SER A 60 9.90 19.90 -4.40
CA SER A 60 10.66 19.04 -3.49
C SER A 60 12.11 18.89 -3.97
N PRO A 61 13.07 18.67 -3.04
CA PRO A 61 14.47 18.45 -3.38
C PRO A 61 14.67 17.40 -4.48
N ALA A 62 15.81 17.48 -5.18
CA ALA A 62 16.07 16.65 -6.35
C ALA A 62 16.14 15.16 -6.00
N GLU A 63 16.61 14.82 -4.81
CA GLU A 63 16.72 13.45 -4.29
C GLU A 63 15.38 12.83 -3.87
N VAL A 64 14.32 13.63 -3.78
CA VAL A 64 13.00 13.15 -3.35
C VAL A 64 12.20 12.67 -4.57
N SER A 65 11.70 11.44 -4.52
CA SER A 65 10.80 10.94 -5.55
C SER A 65 9.39 11.47 -5.35
N LEU A 66 8.68 11.75 -6.45
CA LEU A 66 7.36 12.38 -6.42
C LEU A 66 6.28 11.37 -6.80
N VAL A 67 5.08 11.50 -6.23
CA VAL A 67 3.97 10.59 -6.50
C VAL A 67 2.71 11.37 -6.85
N CYS A 68 1.95 10.89 -7.83
CA CYS A 68 0.58 11.33 -8.08
C CYS A 68 -0.33 10.14 -8.48
N SER A 69 -1.63 10.23 -8.20
CA SER A 69 -2.63 9.29 -8.71
C SER A 69 -3.20 9.79 -10.04
N VAL A 70 -3.39 8.87 -10.99
CA VAL A 70 -3.89 9.15 -12.34
C VAL A 70 -4.83 8.04 -12.84
N SER A 71 -5.57 8.36 -13.90
CA SER A 71 -6.28 7.37 -14.72
C SER A 71 -5.34 6.74 -15.77
N ALA A 72 -5.61 5.51 -16.15
CA ALA A 72 -4.82 4.75 -17.13
C ALA A 72 -4.83 5.38 -18.55
N ASP A 73 -5.79 6.26 -18.84
CA ASP A 73 -5.82 7.06 -20.08
C ASP A 73 -4.85 8.28 -20.08
N PHE A 74 -4.24 8.61 -18.94
CA PHE A 74 -3.28 9.71 -18.76
C PHE A 74 -3.80 11.10 -19.19
N GLU A 75 -5.11 11.35 -19.11
CA GLU A 75 -5.69 12.65 -19.48
C GLU A 75 -5.16 13.80 -18.60
N MET A 76 -5.12 13.59 -17.28
CA MET A 76 -4.48 14.49 -16.29
C MET A 76 -4.83 15.98 -16.50
N HIS A 77 -6.09 16.33 -16.72
CA HIS A 77 -6.52 17.70 -17.06
C HIS A 77 -6.93 18.54 -15.82
N ARG A 78 -6.97 17.96 -14.62
CA ARG A 78 -7.34 18.62 -13.36
C ARG A 78 -6.36 18.35 -12.23
N GLY A 79 -6.48 19.17 -11.18
CA GLY A 79 -5.76 19.01 -9.92
C GLY A 79 -4.25 19.00 -10.11
N ILE A 80 -3.57 18.32 -9.17
CA ILE A 80 -2.11 18.21 -9.19
C ILE A 80 -1.60 17.37 -10.37
N ALA A 81 -2.40 16.42 -10.87
CA ALA A 81 -2.03 15.60 -12.03
C ALA A 81 -1.78 16.47 -13.28
N ARG A 82 -2.54 17.55 -13.47
CA ARG A 82 -2.30 18.53 -14.53
C ARG A 82 -0.95 19.22 -14.40
N ASP A 83 -0.55 19.54 -13.18
CA ASP A 83 0.71 20.22 -12.92
C ASP A 83 1.89 19.26 -13.12
N PHE A 84 1.74 17.97 -12.78
CA PHE A 84 2.69 16.90 -13.14
C PHE A 84 2.82 16.76 -14.66
N LYS A 85 1.69 16.70 -15.39
CA LYS A 85 1.67 16.63 -16.86
C LYS A 85 2.44 17.79 -17.49
N LYS A 86 2.22 19.02 -17.03
CA LYS A 86 2.94 20.21 -17.50
C LYS A 86 4.42 20.23 -17.11
N LYS A 87 4.79 19.61 -16.00
CA LYS A 87 6.17 19.67 -15.49
C LYS A 87 7.09 18.62 -16.12
N PHE A 88 6.58 17.41 -16.36
CA PHE A 88 7.39 16.27 -16.79
C PHE A 88 7.18 15.88 -18.26
N GLU A 89 6.12 16.38 -18.92
CA GLU A 89 5.87 16.38 -20.38
C GLU A 89 6.07 15.07 -21.17
N ASN A 90 6.27 13.91 -20.52
CA ASN A 90 6.59 12.62 -21.15
C ASN A 90 5.44 11.61 -21.11
N ILE A 91 4.24 12.01 -21.53
CA ILE A 91 3.07 11.09 -21.55
C ILE A 91 3.30 9.88 -22.48
N ASN A 92 4.00 10.07 -23.59
CA ASN A 92 4.24 8.98 -24.54
C ASN A 92 5.08 7.87 -23.90
N GLU A 93 6.10 8.23 -23.12
CA GLU A 93 6.92 7.28 -22.36
C GLU A 93 6.07 6.53 -21.32
N LEU A 94 5.19 7.22 -20.61
CA LEU A 94 4.23 6.58 -19.69
C LEU A 94 3.33 5.57 -20.39
N LYS A 95 2.79 5.93 -21.57
CA LYS A 95 1.92 5.04 -22.35
C LYS A 95 2.66 3.82 -22.88
N GLN A 96 3.93 3.97 -23.28
CA GLN A 96 4.75 2.87 -23.78
C GLN A 96 5.07 1.80 -22.71
N GLN A 97 4.95 2.15 -21.42
CA GLN A 97 5.11 1.18 -20.34
C GLN A 97 3.95 0.17 -20.25
N ASN A 98 2.83 0.41 -20.96
CA ASN A 98 1.65 -0.47 -21.00
C ASN A 98 1.15 -0.90 -19.61
N LYS A 99 1.23 0.02 -18.64
CA LYS A 99 0.76 -0.20 -17.28
C LYS A 99 -0.77 -0.16 -17.23
N VAL A 100 -1.34 -0.96 -16.33
CA VAL A 100 -2.79 -1.05 -16.10
C VAL A 100 -3.16 -0.59 -14.69
N VAL A 101 -4.47 -0.45 -14.42
CA VAL A 101 -4.97 -0.11 -13.09
C VAL A 101 -4.43 -1.09 -12.04
N GLY A 102 -3.99 -0.55 -10.90
CA GLY A 102 -3.32 -1.31 -9.86
C GLY A 102 -1.80 -1.38 -10.03
N GLN A 103 -1.23 -0.72 -11.04
CA GLN A 103 0.22 -0.60 -11.21
C GLN A 103 0.69 0.86 -11.14
N ALA A 104 1.99 1.05 -11.03
CA ALA A 104 2.65 2.34 -11.11
C ALA A 104 3.43 2.47 -12.43
N ALA A 105 3.16 3.55 -13.17
CA ALA A 105 4.02 4.00 -14.25
C ALA A 105 5.09 4.96 -13.70
N VAL A 106 6.29 4.94 -14.28
CA VAL A 106 7.47 5.59 -13.70
C VAL A 106 8.18 6.43 -14.74
N LEU A 107 8.51 7.68 -14.42
CA LEU A 107 9.48 8.47 -15.17
C LEU A 107 10.74 8.67 -14.35
N LYS A 108 11.90 8.61 -14.99
CA LYS A 108 13.16 9.01 -14.34
C LYS A 108 13.16 10.53 -14.16
N ARG A 109 13.31 11.00 -12.91
CA ARG A 109 13.43 12.45 -12.60
C ARG A 109 14.88 12.89 -12.67
N ASN A 110 15.79 12.08 -12.11
CA ASN A 110 17.25 12.19 -12.22
C ASN A 110 17.87 10.83 -11.83
N ASP A 111 19.17 10.77 -11.58
CA ASP A 111 19.85 9.52 -11.26
C ASP A 111 19.46 8.90 -9.92
N THR A 112 18.89 9.68 -9.00
CA THR A 112 18.57 9.25 -7.62
C THR A 112 17.09 9.32 -7.28
N SER A 113 16.24 9.75 -8.22
CA SER A 113 14.80 9.91 -7.98
C SER A 113 13.93 9.70 -9.22
N PHE A 114 12.66 9.40 -8.95
CA PHE A 114 11.65 9.10 -9.96
C PHE A 114 10.37 9.91 -9.74
N VAL A 115 9.53 9.93 -10.76
CA VAL A 115 8.14 10.38 -10.69
C VAL A 115 7.24 9.17 -10.89
N TYR A 116 6.44 8.86 -9.87
CA TYR A 116 5.51 7.74 -9.85
C TYR A 116 4.09 8.20 -10.16
N TYR A 117 3.45 7.50 -11.09
CA TYR A 117 2.08 7.70 -11.51
C TYR A 117 1.29 6.45 -11.13
N LEU A 118 0.50 6.54 -10.07
CA LEU A 118 -0.33 5.42 -9.60
C LEU A 118 -1.59 5.33 -10.47
N LEU A 119 -1.74 4.24 -11.23
CA LEU A 119 -2.93 4.03 -12.06
C LEU A 119 -4.04 3.44 -11.19
N VAL A 120 -4.98 4.29 -10.77
CA VAL A 120 -5.99 3.91 -9.75
C VAL A 120 -7.40 3.77 -10.31
N ARG A 121 -7.59 4.10 -11.60
CA ARG A 121 -8.86 4.03 -12.33
C ARG A 121 -8.63 3.99 -13.84
N ASN A 122 -9.60 3.47 -14.59
CA ASN A 122 -9.44 3.31 -16.03
C ASN A 122 -9.55 4.64 -16.77
N ARG A 123 -10.61 5.41 -16.48
CA ARG A 123 -10.90 6.69 -17.13
C ARG A 123 -10.90 7.83 -16.15
N TRP A 124 -10.61 9.04 -16.64
CA TRP A 124 -10.54 10.23 -15.79
C TRP A 124 -11.85 10.65 -15.11
N TRP A 125 -13.00 10.11 -15.52
CA TRP A 125 -14.30 10.32 -14.86
C TRP A 125 -14.69 9.21 -13.88
N ASP A 126 -13.96 8.09 -13.84
CA ASP A 126 -14.26 6.98 -12.94
C ASP A 126 -13.86 7.31 -11.50
N ARG A 127 -14.44 6.63 -10.51
CA ARG A 127 -13.91 6.66 -9.13
C ARG A 127 -12.80 5.61 -8.97
N ALA A 128 -11.85 5.91 -8.09
CA ALA A 128 -10.83 4.93 -7.70
C ALA A 128 -11.38 4.01 -6.62
N THR A 129 -10.69 2.89 -6.37
CA THR A 129 -11.00 1.99 -5.25
C THR A 129 -9.80 1.83 -4.31
N PRO A 130 -10.01 1.54 -3.01
CA PRO A 130 -8.93 1.23 -2.10
C PRO A 130 -8.02 0.10 -2.59
N GLU A 131 -8.56 -0.90 -3.28
CA GLU A 131 -7.81 -2.04 -3.82
C GLU A 131 -6.87 -1.61 -4.95
N ALA A 132 -7.31 -0.69 -5.82
CA ALA A 132 -6.47 -0.13 -6.88
C ALA A 132 -5.32 0.70 -6.29
N PHE A 133 -5.59 1.46 -5.21
CA PHE A 133 -4.54 2.15 -4.45
C PHE A 133 -3.57 1.16 -3.81
N HIS A 134 -4.06 0.15 -3.09
CA HIS A 134 -3.20 -0.85 -2.46
C HIS A 134 -2.26 -1.51 -3.48
N SER A 135 -2.81 -1.96 -4.61
CA SER A 135 -2.03 -2.64 -5.65
C SER A 135 -0.98 -1.70 -6.27
N SER A 136 -1.38 -0.47 -6.64
CA SER A 136 -0.45 0.48 -7.29
C SER A 136 0.63 1.00 -6.34
N ILE A 137 0.32 1.20 -5.06
CA ILE A 137 1.28 1.59 -4.02
C ILE A 137 2.25 0.42 -3.76
N THR A 138 1.78 -0.83 -3.82
CA THR A 138 2.63 -2.02 -3.71
C THR A 138 3.60 -2.15 -4.90
N ASP A 139 3.12 -1.99 -6.13
CA ASP A 139 3.95 -1.98 -7.34
C ASP A 139 5.02 -0.86 -7.27
N MET A 140 4.62 0.33 -6.77
CA MET A 140 5.55 1.43 -6.53
C MET A 140 6.60 1.09 -5.46
N LYS A 141 6.23 0.45 -4.35
CA LYS A 141 7.16 0.03 -3.29
C LYS A 141 8.24 -0.89 -3.85
N GLU A 142 7.86 -1.88 -4.64
CA GLU A 142 8.81 -2.82 -5.27
C GLU A 142 9.84 -2.06 -6.11
N HIS A 143 9.39 -1.09 -6.90
CA HIS A 143 10.28 -0.21 -7.66
C HIS A 143 11.19 0.62 -6.76
N CYS A 144 10.67 1.17 -5.65
CA CYS A 144 11.45 1.95 -4.69
C CYS A 144 12.59 1.12 -4.09
N ILE A 145 12.30 -0.09 -3.61
CA ILE A 145 13.30 -1.00 -3.02
C ILE A 145 14.36 -1.36 -4.05
N LYS A 146 13.94 -1.73 -5.26
CA LYS A 146 14.85 -2.11 -6.35
C LYS A 146 15.85 -1.00 -6.71
N HIS A 147 15.45 0.27 -6.59
CA HIS A 147 16.27 1.41 -6.98
C HIS A 147 16.82 2.21 -5.79
N GLY A 148 16.73 1.68 -4.57
CA GLY A 148 17.28 2.34 -3.38
C GLY A 148 16.63 3.68 -3.04
N ILE A 149 15.36 3.86 -3.37
CA ILE A 149 14.63 5.09 -3.05
C ILE A 149 14.28 5.12 -1.58
N THR A 150 14.66 6.20 -0.90
CA THR A 150 14.48 6.38 0.55
C THR A 150 13.48 7.47 0.92
N GLN A 151 13.11 8.35 -0.02
CA GLN A 151 12.25 9.50 0.26
C GLN A 151 11.18 9.70 -0.81
N LEU A 152 9.93 9.86 -0.36
CA LEU A 152 8.77 10.13 -1.20
C LEU A 152 8.06 11.42 -0.76
N ALA A 153 7.66 12.23 -1.73
CA ALA A 153 6.72 13.34 -1.55
C ALA A 153 5.40 13.00 -2.26
N ILE A 154 4.31 12.99 -1.50
CA ILE A 154 2.98 12.63 -1.98
C ILE A 154 1.98 13.75 -1.65
N PRO A 155 0.98 14.04 -2.50
CA PRO A 155 -0.18 14.78 -2.05
C PRO A 155 -1.04 13.88 -1.16
N ARG A 156 -2.09 14.41 -0.54
CA ARG A 156 -3.19 13.56 -0.02
C ARG A 156 -3.91 12.84 -1.18
N ILE A 157 -3.25 11.84 -1.76
CA ILE A 157 -3.73 10.99 -2.87
C ILE A 157 -5.04 10.29 -2.49
N GLY A 158 -5.84 9.93 -3.49
CA GLY A 158 -7.15 9.31 -3.30
C GLY A 158 -8.27 10.27 -2.92
N THR A 159 -7.96 11.52 -2.56
CA THR A 159 -8.97 12.53 -2.26
C THR A 159 -9.45 13.28 -3.52
N GLY A 160 -10.61 13.94 -3.43
CA GLY A 160 -11.15 14.76 -4.52
C GLY A 160 -11.76 13.94 -5.65
N ASP A 161 -11.13 13.94 -6.82
CA ASP A 161 -11.61 13.24 -8.03
C ASP A 161 -11.66 11.72 -7.82
N ASP A 162 -10.73 11.16 -7.05
CA ASP A 162 -10.62 9.72 -6.81
C ASP A 162 -11.69 9.20 -5.83
N GLY A 163 -12.23 10.06 -4.95
CA GLY A 163 -13.39 9.75 -4.10
C GLY A 163 -13.13 8.87 -2.88
N VAL A 164 -11.87 8.61 -2.53
CA VAL A 164 -11.47 7.82 -1.35
C VAL A 164 -11.07 8.75 -0.19
N SER A 165 -11.30 8.32 1.04
CA SER A 165 -10.88 9.10 2.22
C SER A 165 -9.37 9.01 2.44
N TRP A 166 -8.75 10.11 2.86
CA TRP A 166 -7.32 10.13 3.18
C TRP A 166 -6.96 9.15 4.30
N GLY A 167 -7.83 8.93 5.28
CA GLY A 167 -7.58 7.95 6.36
C GLY A 167 -7.36 6.53 5.80
N VAL A 168 -8.22 6.08 4.90
CA VAL A 168 -8.08 4.77 4.24
C VAL A 168 -6.77 4.68 3.45
N ILE A 169 -6.43 5.73 2.71
CA ILE A 169 -5.20 5.74 1.91
C ILE A 169 -3.95 5.79 2.81
N LYS A 170 -4.01 6.58 3.89
CA LYS A 170 -2.93 6.65 4.88
C LYS A 170 -2.67 5.28 5.48
N ASP A 171 -3.72 4.56 5.90
CA ASP A 171 -3.58 3.19 6.42
C ASP A 171 -2.94 2.24 5.41
N ILE A 172 -3.30 2.37 4.12
CA ILE A 172 -2.70 1.58 3.04
C ILE A 172 -1.21 1.92 2.90
N VAL A 173 -0.85 3.20 2.84
CA VAL A 173 0.54 3.64 2.69
C VAL A 173 1.38 3.18 3.88
N GLU A 174 0.87 3.34 5.11
CA GLU A 174 1.54 2.91 6.33
C GLU A 174 1.83 1.41 6.31
N LYS A 175 0.82 0.59 6.01
CA LYS A 175 0.95 -0.88 5.92
C LYS A 175 1.91 -1.31 4.82
N VAL A 176 1.81 -0.73 3.62
CA VAL A 176 2.64 -1.13 2.48
C VAL A 176 4.11 -0.76 2.74
N PHE A 177 4.40 0.43 3.25
CA PHE A 177 5.77 0.90 3.49
C PHE A 177 6.33 0.54 4.88
N GLN A 178 5.59 -0.22 5.68
CA GLN A 178 6.07 -0.74 6.96
C GLN A 178 7.42 -1.44 6.78
N ASP A 179 8.36 -1.17 7.70
CA ASP A 179 9.69 -1.77 7.78
C ASP A 179 10.59 -1.58 6.54
N THR A 180 10.26 -0.62 5.66
CA THR A 180 11.09 -0.30 4.48
C THR A 180 12.16 0.76 4.75
N GLY A 181 12.03 1.54 5.82
CA GLY A 181 12.88 2.71 6.09
C GLY A 181 12.64 3.90 5.14
N ILE A 182 11.64 3.82 4.26
CA ILE A 182 11.30 4.90 3.32
C ILE A 182 10.48 5.97 4.05
N THR A 183 10.96 7.21 4.05
CA THR A 183 10.25 8.35 4.64
C THR A 183 9.27 8.95 3.64
N ILE A 184 8.06 9.27 4.10
CA ILE A 184 7.00 9.80 3.24
C ILE A 184 6.53 11.16 3.79
N LYS A 185 6.59 12.19 2.94
CA LYS A 185 6.05 13.52 3.24
C LYS A 185 4.75 13.72 2.48
N ALA A 186 3.64 13.79 3.21
CA ALA A 186 2.31 13.99 2.63
C ALA A 186 1.90 15.47 2.73
N TYR A 187 1.68 16.13 1.60
CA TYR A 187 1.33 17.55 1.56
C TYR A 187 -0.17 17.77 1.49
N THR A 188 -0.67 18.72 2.28
CA THR A 188 -2.08 19.08 2.32
C THR A 188 -2.33 20.57 2.45
N THR A 189 -3.43 21.03 1.85
CA THR A 189 -3.96 22.39 2.02
C THR A 189 -4.90 22.55 3.22
N ARG A 190 -5.30 21.46 3.88
CA ARG A 190 -6.26 21.45 4.99
C ARG A 190 -5.55 21.18 6.32
#